data_AF-A0A3D3CFE8-F1
#
_entry.id   AF-A0A3D3CFE8-F1
#
_cell.length_a   1.000
_cell.length_b   1.000
_cell.length_c   1.000
_cell.angle_alpha   90.00
_cell.angle_beta   90.00
_cell.angle_gamma   90.00
#
_symmetry.space_group_name_H-M   'P 1'
#
loop_
_entity.id
_entity.type
_entity.pdbx_description
1 polymer ?
#
loop_
_entity_poly.entity_id
_entity_poly.type
_entity_poly.pdbx_seq_one_letter_code
_entity_poly.pdbx_strand_id
1 'polypeptide(L)'
;QSPAGLPGRALKSPFIKQYIEGHVESKPCIANCLTHCRYRNEKETFCIAQALIDAYHGNWEEGLFFCGSNVTRITKKEHVEDIVRTFFPE
;
A
#
# COMPACT_ATOMS: atom_id res chain seq x y z
N GLN A 1 8.67 7.79 2.68
CA GLN A 1 7.39 8.55 2.78
C GLN A 1 6.55 8.24 1.55
N SER A 2 5.21 8.37 1.58
CA SER A 2 4.41 8.11 0.36
C SER A 2 4.60 9.21 -0.70
N PRO A 3 4.16 9.00 -1.95
CA PRO A 3 4.22 10.03 -3.00
C PRO A 3 3.37 11.28 -2.71
N ALA A 4 2.43 11.18 -1.77
CA ALA A 4 1.66 12.31 -1.25
C ALA A 4 2.39 13.08 -0.13
N GLY A 5 3.60 12.66 0.26
CA GLY A 5 4.34 13.24 1.39
C GLY A 5 3.85 12.76 2.77
N LEU A 6 2.88 11.84 2.81
CA LEU A 6 2.28 11.36 4.05
C LEU A 6 2.88 10.02 4.50
N PRO A 7 2.92 9.73 5.81
CA PRO A 7 3.28 8.40 6.30
C PRO A 7 2.23 7.36 5.91
N GLY A 8 2.66 6.12 5.69
CA GLY A 8 1.78 4.99 5.40
C GLY A 8 2.22 3.74 6.18
N ARG A 9 1.26 2.87 6.51
CA ARG A 9 1.51 1.60 7.19
C ARG A 9 1.17 0.43 6.28
N ALA A 10 2.17 -0.34 5.93
CA ALA A 10 2.03 -1.49 5.05
C ALA A 10 2.72 -2.72 5.64
N LEU A 11 2.38 -3.89 5.12
CA LEU A 11 3.17 -5.10 5.35
C LEU A 11 4.60 -4.87 4.88
N LYS A 12 5.56 -5.44 5.61
CA LYS A 12 6.98 -5.38 5.23
C LYS A 12 7.27 -6.42 4.14
N SER A 13 6.74 -6.18 2.94
CA SER A 13 7.05 -6.95 1.73
C SER A 13 8.49 -6.69 1.24
N PRO A 14 9.04 -7.51 0.33
CA PRO A 14 10.34 -7.27 -0.30
C PRO A 14 10.48 -5.84 -0.84
N PHE A 15 9.50 -5.38 -1.62
CA PHE A 15 9.42 -4.00 -2.10
C PHE A 15 9.57 -2.95 -0.99
N ILE A 16 8.80 -3.08 0.10
CA ILE A 16 8.85 -2.12 1.20
C ILE A 16 10.18 -2.16 1.95
N LYS A 17 10.78 -3.35 2.09
CA LYS A 17 12.11 -3.50 2.67
C LYS A 17 13.16 -2.76 1.83
N GLN A 18 13.18 -2.98 0.52
CA GLN A 18 14.10 -2.30 -0.40
C GLN A 18 13.92 -0.78 -0.36
N TYR A 19 12.66 -0.31 -0.35
CA TYR A 19 12.34 1.11 -0.25
C TYR A 19 12.85 1.74 1.05
N ILE A 20 12.74 1.04 2.19
CA ILE A 20 13.28 1.50 3.48
C ILE A 20 14.81 1.52 3.48
N GLU A 21 15.45 0.60 2.75
CA GLU A 21 16.90 0.53 2.57
C GLU A 21 17.44 1.60 1.59
N GLY A 22 16.57 2.45 1.04
CA GLY A 22 16.94 3.56 0.16
C GLY A 22 16.91 3.22 -1.33
N HIS A 23 16.50 2.00 -1.70
CA HIS A 23 16.31 1.63 -3.10
C HIS A 23 14.96 2.16 -3.59
N VAL A 24 15.00 3.20 -4.41
CA VAL A 24 13.80 3.84 -4.96
C VAL A 24 13.69 3.49 -6.45
N GLU A 25 13.46 2.21 -6.72
CA GLU A 25 13.06 1.76 -8.06
C GLU A 25 11.54 1.75 -8.16
N SER A 26 11.03 2.16 -9.31
CA SER A 26 9.60 2.17 -9.54
C SER A 26 9.26 2.08 -11.01
N LYS A 27 8.25 1.26 -11.31
CA LYS A 27 7.56 1.26 -12.59
C LYS A 27 7.03 2.66 -12.95
N PRO A 28 6.89 2.97 -14.26
CA PRO A 28 6.40 4.27 -14.71
C PRO A 28 5.06 4.69 -14.11
N CYS A 29 4.81 6.00 -14.09
CA CYS A 29 3.50 6.51 -13.68
C CYS A 29 2.42 6.07 -14.68
N ILE A 30 1.31 5.54 -14.17
CA ILE A 30 0.23 5.01 -15.00
C ILE A 30 -1.03 5.88 -15.09
N ALA A 31 -1.24 6.81 -14.14
CA ALA A 31 -2.56 7.41 -13.96
C ALA A 31 -2.57 8.91 -13.63
N ASN A 32 -1.41 9.54 -13.40
CA ASN A 32 -1.33 10.96 -12.99
C ASN A 32 -2.35 11.34 -11.88
N CYS A 33 -2.57 10.44 -10.91
CA CYS A 33 -3.73 10.48 -10.01
C CYS A 33 -3.66 11.54 -8.90
N LEU A 34 -2.48 12.10 -8.62
CA LEU A 34 -2.28 13.08 -7.55
C LEU A 34 -1.90 14.44 -8.14
N THR A 35 -2.57 15.50 -7.68
CA THR A 35 -2.26 16.90 -8.02
C THR A 35 -0.82 17.25 -7.65
N HIS A 36 -0.41 16.95 -6.41
CA HIS A 36 0.98 17.04 -5.97
C HIS A 36 1.56 15.65 -5.74
N CYS A 37 2.55 15.26 -6.53
CA CYS A 37 3.09 13.90 -6.55
C CYS A 37 4.61 13.92 -6.50
N ARG A 38 5.20 13.57 -5.34
CA ARG A 38 6.65 13.55 -5.14
C ARG A 38 7.37 12.56 -6.06
N TYR A 39 6.72 11.47 -6.45
CA TYR A 39 7.27 10.55 -7.45
C TYR A 39 7.42 11.19 -8.83
N ARG A 40 6.40 11.93 -9.30
CA ARG A 40 6.46 12.59 -10.61
C ARG A 40 7.38 13.79 -10.59
N ASN A 41 7.32 14.57 -9.50
CA ASN A 41 7.98 15.87 -9.40
C ASN A 41 9.46 15.76 -8.97
N GLU A 42 9.75 14.91 -7.98
CA GLU A 42 11.07 14.85 -7.31
C GLU A 42 11.77 13.50 -7.50
N LYS A 43 11.06 12.45 -7.94
CA LYS A 43 11.57 11.08 -8.09
C LYS A 43 12.10 10.44 -6.78
N GLU A 44 11.74 10.99 -5.62
CA GLU A 44 12.14 10.50 -4.29
C GLU A 44 11.28 9.34 -3.75
N THR A 45 10.25 8.94 -4.50
CA THR A 45 9.30 7.89 -4.11
C THR A 45 8.99 7.00 -5.31
N PHE A 46 7.90 6.23 -5.25
CA PHE A 46 7.47 5.31 -6.30
C PHE A 46 6.06 5.64 -6.80
N CYS A 47 5.60 5.09 -7.92
CA CYS A 47 4.21 5.21 -8.32
C CYS A 47 3.31 4.34 -7.42
N ILE A 48 2.64 4.97 -6.43
CA ILE A 48 1.76 4.27 -5.50
C ILE A 48 0.60 3.54 -6.19
N ALA A 49 0.03 4.13 -7.25
CA ALA A 49 -1.06 3.49 -8.00
C ALA A 49 -0.62 2.18 -8.65
N GLN A 50 0.59 2.16 -9.24
CA GLN A 50 1.12 0.95 -9.86
C GLN A 50 1.44 -0.12 -8.80
N ALA A 51 2.06 0.25 -7.68
CA ALA A 51 2.34 -0.69 -6.58
C ALA A 51 1.05 -1.29 -5.96
N LEU A 52 -0.05 -0.52 -5.94
CA LEU A 52 -1.36 -1.02 -5.52
C LEU A 52 -1.97 -1.99 -6.54
N ILE A 53 -1.78 -1.76 -7.85
CA ILE A 53 -2.19 -2.70 -8.90
C ILE A 53 -1.38 -4.01 -8.80
N ASP A 54 -0.08 -3.92 -8.57
CA ASP A 54 0.77 -5.09 -8.34
C ASP A 54 0.27 -5.91 -7.13
N ALA A 55 -0.08 -5.23 -6.03
CA ALA A 55 -0.69 -5.88 -4.87
C ALA A 55 -2.06 -6.51 -5.19
N TYR A 56 -2.90 -5.84 -5.98
CA TYR A 56 -4.19 -6.38 -6.42
C TYR A 56 -4.04 -7.68 -7.22
N HIS A 57 -3.02 -7.76 -8.08
CA HIS A 57 -2.69 -8.98 -8.82
C HIS A 57 -1.96 -10.04 -7.98
N GLY A 58 -1.72 -9.78 -6.69
CA GLY A 58 -1.04 -10.73 -5.80
C GLY A 58 0.48 -10.78 -5.99
N ASN A 59 1.08 -9.78 -6.64
CA ASN A 59 2.52 -9.70 -6.79
C ASN A 59 3.15 -9.31 -5.44
N TRP A 60 3.62 -10.31 -4.69
CA TRP A 60 4.23 -10.13 -3.38
C TRP A 60 5.55 -9.36 -3.44
N GLU A 61 6.33 -9.54 -4.51
CA GLU A 61 7.66 -8.95 -4.62
C GLU A 61 7.61 -7.43 -4.80
N GLU A 62 6.69 -6.94 -5.64
CA GLU A 62 6.59 -5.51 -6.05
C GLU A 62 5.37 -4.79 -5.46
N GLY A 63 4.49 -5.50 -4.75
CA GLY A 63 3.22 -4.98 -4.28
C GLY A 63 3.31 -4.12 -3.01
N LEU A 64 2.45 -3.09 -2.94
CA LEU A 64 2.19 -2.33 -1.72
C LEU A 64 0.90 -2.82 -1.04
N PHE A 65 1.03 -3.42 0.14
CA PHE A 65 -0.09 -3.97 0.90
C PHE A 65 -0.36 -3.15 2.17
N PHE A 66 -1.25 -2.16 2.11
CA PHE A 66 -1.64 -1.38 3.29
C PHE A 66 -2.34 -2.25 4.33
N CYS A 67 -2.00 -2.04 5.61
CA CYS A 67 -2.64 -2.78 6.69
C CYS A 67 -2.59 -2.03 8.03
N GLY A 68 -3.52 -2.36 8.93
CA GLY A 68 -3.46 -1.95 10.33
C GLY A 68 -2.39 -2.71 11.12
N SER A 69 -2.10 -2.26 12.35
CA SER A 69 -1.17 -2.97 13.26
C SER A 69 -1.67 -4.35 13.70
N ASN A 70 -2.99 -4.56 13.66
CA ASN A 70 -3.67 -5.78 14.07
C ASN A 70 -3.91 -6.78 12.93
N VAL A 71 -3.24 -6.61 11.78
CA VAL A 71 -3.46 -7.45 10.57
C VAL A 71 -3.26 -8.94 10.84
N THR A 72 -2.42 -9.30 11.81
CA THR A 72 -2.17 -10.69 12.23
C THR A 72 -3.39 -11.39 12.83
N ARG A 73 -4.44 -10.65 13.21
CA ARG A 73 -5.70 -11.21 13.72
C ARG A 73 -6.61 -11.73 12.61
N ILE A 74 -6.34 -11.40 11.34
CA ILE A 74 -7.14 -11.83 10.20
C ILE A 74 -6.75 -13.26 9.84
N THR A 75 -7.68 -14.21 10.03
CA THR A 75 -7.46 -15.64 9.75
C THR A 75 -8.39 -16.21 8.68
N LYS A 76 -9.41 -15.45 8.28
CA LYS A 76 -10.40 -15.85 7.28
C LYS A 76 -10.94 -14.61 6.55
N LYS A 77 -11.56 -14.83 5.40
CA LYS A 77 -12.37 -13.81 4.74
C LYS A 77 -13.74 -13.76 5.43
N GLU A 78 -14.25 -12.56 5.63
CA GLU A 78 -15.51 -12.33 6.35
C GLU A 78 -16.39 -11.39 5.53
N HIS A 79 -17.70 -11.48 5.71
CA HIS A 79 -18.62 -10.51 5.14
C HIS A 79 -18.58 -9.23 5.95
N VAL A 80 -18.74 -8.10 5.26
CA VAL A 80 -18.77 -6.77 5.90
C VAL A 80 -19.85 -6.70 6.98
N GLU A 81 -21.02 -7.29 6.72
CA GLU A 81 -22.14 -7.33 7.68
C GLU A 81 -21.76 -8.05 8.99
N ASP A 82 -21.08 -9.20 8.91
CA ASP A 82 -20.65 -9.97 10.08
C ASP A 82 -19.66 -9.17 10.95
N ILE A 83 -18.73 -8.47 10.29
CA ILE A 83 -17.75 -7.62 10.97
C ILE A 83 -18.47 -6.48 11.71
N VAL A 84 -19.37 -5.77 11.03
CA VAL A 84 -20.11 -4.65 11.62
C VAL A 84 -20.95 -5.12 12.81
N ARG A 85 -21.67 -6.24 12.67
CA ARG A 85 -22.49 -6.83 13.74
C ARG A 85 -21.66 -7.23 14.97
N THR A 86 -20.40 -7.65 14.76
CA THR A 86 -19.48 -7.98 15.86
C THR A 86 -19.08 -6.76 16.71
N PHE A 87 -18.94 -5.58 16.10
CA PHE A 87 -18.53 -4.35 16.79
C PHE A 87 -19.70 -3.53 17.30
N PHE A 88 -20.85 -3.61 16.65
CA PHE A 88 -22.07 -2.86 16.97
C PHE A 88 -23.25 -3.82 17.13
N PRO A 89 -23.27 -4.65 18.19
CA PRO A 89 -24.44 -5.48 18.50
C PRO A 89 -25.64 -4.59 18.86
N GLU A 90 -26.83 -5.01 18.45
CA GLU A 90 -28.11 -4.41 18.86
C GLU A 90 -28.36 -4.51 20.36
#